data_AF-F2NHL4-F1
#
_entry.id   AF-F2NHL4-F1
#
_cell.length_a   1.000
_cell.length_b   1.000
_cell.length_c   1.000
_cell.angle_alpha   90.00
_cell.angle_beta   90.00
_cell.angle_gamma   90.00
#
_symmetry.space_group_name_H-M   'P 1'
#
loop_
_entity.id
_entity.type
_entity.pdbx_description
1 polymer ?
#
loop_
_entity_poly.entity_id
_entity_poly.type
_entity_poly.pdbx_seq_one_letter_code
_entity_poly.pdbx_strand_id
1 'polypeptide(L)' 'MKSVLNIELLNKFQAVAQGPDGDLLINLLDILYARIADQENDDQYLSPDDLEAIRRGQEDMQGGRFLSLEDYRSGKRL' A
#
# COMPACT_ATOMS: atom_id res chain seq x y z
N MET A 1 7.88 5.32 10.28
CA MET A 1 8.59 6.53 9.84
C MET A 1 7.59 7.68 9.87
N LYS A 2 7.68 8.63 10.80
CA LYS A 2 6.74 9.78 10.83
C LYS A 2 7.20 10.78 9.78
N SER A 3 6.39 11.05 8.76
CA SER A 3 6.67 12.12 7.80
C SER A 3 6.59 13.45 8.53
N VAL A 4 7.72 14.13 8.69
CA VAL A 4 7.72 15.53 9.12
C VAL A 4 7.19 16.32 7.93
N LEU A 5 5.97 16.83 8.04
CA LEU A 5 5.38 17.68 7.02
C LEU A 5 6.24 18.95 6.91
N ASN A 6 6.82 19.21 5.75
CA ASN A 6 7.64 20.39 5.52
C ASN A 6 6.74 21.64 5.51
N ILE A 7 6.81 22.45 6.57
CA ILE A 7 6.01 23.67 6.75
C ILE A 7 6.22 24.66 5.61
N GLU A 8 7.44 24.76 5.08
CA GLU A 8 7.74 25.64 3.95
C GLU A 8 6.99 25.20 2.68
N LEU A 9 6.91 23.89 2.46
CA LEU A 9 6.17 23.33 1.35
C LEU A 9 4.67 23.59 1.51
N LEU A 10 4.13 23.40 2.71
CA LEU A 10 2.71 23.69 3.00
C LEU A 10 2.36 25.15 2.70
N ASN A 11 3.22 26.08 3.12
CA ASN A 11 3.00 27.50 2.88
C ASN A 11 3.00 27.84 1.38
N LYS A 12 3.86 27.19 0.58
CA LYS A 12 3.88 27.37 -0.88
C LYS A 12 2.58 26.88 -1.52
N PHE A 13 2.07 25.72 -1.11
CA PHE A 13 0.78 25.22 -1.60
C PHE A 13 -0.38 26.14 -1.20
N GLN A 14 -0.40 26.66 0.02
CA GLN A 14 -1.41 27.61 0.46
C GLN A 14 -1.38 28.91 -0.34
N ALA A 15 -0.20 29.44 -0.66
CA ALA A 15 -0.07 30.64 -1.47
C ALA A 15 -0.62 30.45 -2.89
N VAL A 16 -0.41 29.28 -3.50
CA VAL A 16 -0.98 28.95 -4.82
C VAL A 16 -2.50 28.75 -4.72
N ALA A 17 -2.99 28.03 -3.70
CA ALA A 17 -4.41 27.78 -3.50
C ALA A 17 -5.24 29.06 -3.30
N GLN A 18 -4.65 30.09 -2.68
CA GLN A 18 -5.30 31.39 -2.46
C GLN A 18 -5.04 32.39 -3.60
N GLY A 19 -4.23 32.01 -4.59
CA GLY A 19 -3.87 32.83 -5.74
C GLY A 19 -4.85 32.67 -6.92
N PRO A 20 -4.58 33.35 -8.05
CA PRO A 20 -5.42 33.29 -9.25
C PRO A 20 -5.49 31.89 -9.87
N ASP A 21 -4.50 31.02 -9.58
CA ASP A 21 -4.42 29.65 -10.07
C ASP A 21 -4.98 28.61 -9.06
N GLY A 22 -5.66 29.05 -8.01
CA GLY A 22 -6.17 28.18 -6.96
C GLY A 22 -7.07 27.07 -7.50
N ASP A 23 -7.99 27.41 -8.41
CA ASP A 23 -8.89 26.43 -9.04
C ASP A 23 -8.13 25.38 -9.86
N LEU A 24 -7.01 25.75 -10.50
CA LEU A 24 -6.18 24.80 -11.25
C LEU A 24 -5.49 23.82 -10.30
N LEU A 25 -5.02 24.29 -9.14
CA LEU A 25 -4.46 23.42 -8.11
C LEU A 25 -5.51 22.46 -7.55
N ILE A 26 -6.74 22.92 -7.28
CA ILE A 26 -7.83 22.05 -6.83
C ILE A 26 -8.14 20.97 -7.87
N ASN A 27 -8.30 21.34 -9.14
CA ASN A 27 -8.54 20.38 -10.22
C ASN A 27 -7.41 19.34 -10.37
N LEU A 28 -6.15 19.77 -10.19
CA LEU A 28 -5.01 18.86 -10.20
C LEU A 28 -5.07 17.87 -9.03
N LEU A 29 -5.40 18.35 -7.82
CA LEU A 29 -5.56 17.49 -6.65
C LEU A 29 -6.72 16.52 -6.87
N ASP A 30 -7.85 16.96 -7.41
CA ASP A 30 -8.99 16.09 -7.71
C ASP A 30 -8.61 14.98 -8.69
N ILE A 31 -7.81 15.25 -9.73
CA ILE A 31 -7.32 14.22 -10.66
C ILE A 31 -6.39 13.23 -9.94
N LEU A 32 -5.48 13.73 -9.10
CA LEU A 32 -4.55 12.87 -8.37
C LEU A 32 -5.28 12.00 -7.34
N TYR A 33 -6.25 12.56 -6.60
CA TYR A 33 -7.05 11.84 -5.62
C TYR A 33 -8.10 10.93 -6.25
N ALA A 34 -8.70 11.30 -7.39
CA ALA A 34 -9.58 10.40 -8.14
C ALA A 34 -8.79 9.17 -8.64
N ARG A 35 -7.56 9.38 -9.11
CA ARG A 35 -6.67 8.28 -9.49
C ARG A 35 -6.28 7.42 -8.28
N ILE A 36 -6.08 8.01 -7.11
CA ILE A 36 -5.83 7.25 -5.88
C ILE A 36 -7.10 6.50 -5.45
N ALA A 37 -8.29 7.09 -5.54
CA ALA A 37 -9.55 6.41 -5.25
C ALA A 37 -9.82 5.26 -6.24
N ASP A 38 -9.47 5.42 -7.51
CA ASP A 38 -9.51 4.33 -8.50
C ASP A 38 -8.47 3.22 -8.18
N GLN A 39 -7.37 3.56 -7.50
CA GLN A 39 -6.38 2.58 -7.00
C GLN A 39 -6.77 1.97 -5.65
N GLU A 40 -7.49 2.69 -4.78
CA GLU A 40 -8.04 2.19 -3.51
C GLU A 40 -9.30 1.33 -3.74
N ASN A 41 -10.03 1.52 -4.84
CA ASN A 41 -11.07 0.56 -5.27
C ASN A 41 -10.49 -0.71 -5.90
N ASP A 42 -9.17 -0.77 -6.12
CA ASP A 42 -8.42 -2.00 -6.38
C ASP A 42 -8.01 -2.69 -5.07
N ASP A 43 -8.65 -2.33 -3.94
CA ASP A 43 -8.76 -3.12 -2.70
C ASP A 43 -9.56 -4.42 -2.95
N GLN A 44 -9.18 -5.20 -3.96
CA GLN A 44 -9.42 -6.64 -3.89
C GLN A 44 -8.53 -7.17 -2.77
N TYR A 45 -9.06 -7.06 -1.55
CA TYR A 45 -8.79 -7.96 -0.44
C TYR A 45 -8.57 -9.34 -1.05
N LEU A 46 -7.35 -9.85 -0.88
CA LEU A 46 -6.88 -11.21 -1.19
C LEU A 46 -7.89 -12.05 -1.98
N SER A 47 -7.54 -12.40 -3.22
CA SER A 47 -8.39 -13.25 -4.04
C SER A 47 -8.80 -14.53 -3.29
N PRO A 48 -9.88 -15.22 -3.71
CA PRO A 48 -10.24 -16.50 -3.10
C PRO A 48 -9.08 -17.50 -3.05
N ASP A 49 -8.20 -17.48 -4.04
CA ASP A 49 -7.01 -18.32 -4.10
C ASP A 49 -5.95 -17.89 -3.06
N ASP A 50 -5.78 -16.59 -2.83
CA ASP A 50 -4.89 -16.06 -1.79
C ASP A 50 -5.38 -16.44 -0.39
N LEU A 51 -6.69 -16.33 -0.15
CA LEU A 51 -7.31 -16.72 1.12
C LEU A 51 -7.15 -18.22 1.39
N GLU A 52 -7.33 -19.05 0.36
CA GLU A 52 -7.12 -20.49 0.45
C GLU A 52 -5.64 -20.85 0.67
N ALA A 53 -4.71 -20.13 0.02
CA ALA A 53 -3.27 -20.32 0.24
C ALA A 53 -2.86 -19.98 1.68
N ILE A 54 -3.41 -18.90 2.26
CA ILE A 54 -3.18 -18.54 3.66
C ILE A 54 -3.73 -19.61 4.60
N ARG A 55 -4.96 -20.08 4.36
CA ARG A 55 -5.59 -21.14 5.15
C ARG A 55 -4.75 -22.41 5.16
N ARG A 56 -4.27 -22.87 4.00
CA ARG A 56 -3.39 -24.03 3.88
C ARG A 56 -2.06 -23.81 4.60
N GLY A 57 -1.44 -22.64 4.43
CA GLY A 57 -0.21 -22.30 5.14
C GLY A 57 -0.35 -22.37 6.66
N GLN A 58 -1.50 -21.98 7.21
CA GLN A 58 -1.80 -22.11 8.64
C GLN A 58 -1.91 -23.59 9.07
N GLU A 59 -2.58 -24.42 8.28
CA GLU A 59 -2.70 -25.87 8.56
C GLU A 59 -1.34 -26.58 8.47
N ASP A 60 -0.48 -26.16 7.54
CA ASP A 60 0.87 -26.68 7.37
C ASP A 60 1.75 -26.30 8.56
N MET A 61 1.67 -25.06 9.05
CA MET A 61 2.38 -24.63 10.26
C MET A 61 1.93 -25.40 11.50
N GLN A 62 0.62 -25.59 11.69
CA GLN A 62 0.10 -26.38 12.81
C GLN A 62 0.51 -27.86 12.73
N GLY A 63 0.59 -28.42 11.53
CA GLY A 63 1.00 -29.80 11.28
C GLY A 63 2.51 -30.02 11.21
N GLY A 64 3.34 -28.99 11.41
CA GLY A 64 4.80 -29.09 11.31
C GLY A 64 5.33 -29.26 9.87
N ARG A 65 4.48 -29.04 8.85
CA ARG A 65 4.84 -29.11 7.43
C ARG A 65 5.39 -27.77 6.94
N PHE A 66 6.40 -27.26 7.65
CA PHE A 66 7.06 -26.01 7.30
C PHE A 66 8.57 -26.16 7.42
N LEU A 67 9.30 -25.33 6.68
CA LEU A 67 10.75 -25.31 6.70
C LEU A 67 11.21 -23.96 7.27
N SER A 68 12.24 -23.97 8.11
CA SER A 68 12.89 -22.73 8.50
C SER A 68 13.58 -22.11 7.28
N LEU A 69 13.74 -20.78 7.28
CA LEU A 69 14.41 -20.09 6.18
C LEU A 69 15.88 -20.54 6.04
N GLU A 70 16.53 -20.88 7.15
CA GLU A 70 17.90 -21.40 7.17
C GLU A 70 17.98 -22.78 6.49
N ASP A 71 17.07 -23.69 6.84
CA ASP A 71 16.98 -25.03 6.23
C ASP A 71 16.67 -24.95 4.72
N TYR A 72 15.79 -24.04 4.31
CA TYR A 72 15.50 -23.84 2.89
C TYR A 72 16.74 -23.39 2.11
N ARG A 73 17.48 -22.43 2.70
CA ARG A 73 18.71 -21.86 2.11
C ARG A 73 19.85 -22.87 2.06
N SER A 74 19.89 -23.84 2.97
CA SER A 74 20.86 -24.93 2.95
C SER A 74 20.51 -26.04 1.94
N GLY A 75 19.39 -25.92 1.22
CA GLY A 75 18.98 -26.84 0.17
C GLY A 75 18.01 -27.94 0.64
N LYS A 76 17.61 -27.94 1.91
CA LYS A 76 16.60 -28.88 2.43
C LYS A 76 15.23 -28.57 1.80
N ARG A 77 14.41 -29.61 1.61
CA ARG A 77 13.05 -29.52 1.04
C ARG A 77 12.09 -30.29 1.94
N LEU A 78 10.82 -29.89 1.92
CA LEU A 78 9.71 -30.57 2.62
C LEU A 78 9.28 -31.83 1.88
#